data_AF-A0A8H3J9F3-F1
#
_entry.id   AF-A0A8H3J9F3-F1
#
_cell.length_a   1.000
_cell.length_b   1.000
_cell.length_c   1.000
_cell.angle_alpha   90.00
_cell.angle_beta   90.00
_cell.angle_gamma   90.00
#
_symmetry.space_group_name_H-M   'P 1'
#
loop_
_entity.id
_entity.type
_entity.pdbx_description
1 polymer ?
#
loop_
_entity_poly.entity_id
_entity_poly.type
_entity_poly.pdbx_seq_one_letter_code
_entity_poly.pdbx_strand_id
1 'polypeptide(L)'
;MKQYSRDIDRVISLLAYMVKKSDKDGLDIYFTQTLKKVNSKRSSKLSTSIHQETFVGIPDMRGRLQNIMQEHINKFGTLVYPPKTLLGRQPRPRPQRPLSFYVLTDAQWQPTNVGGFIKDLVQSMKAKGCPKEHVAIQFIRFGNDEGSIKKLDELDHGLGLKAIGMDIVDHTYWDGNVWKHLLGALNDWYDDDPT
;
A
#
# COMPACT_ATOMS: atom_id res chain seq x y z
N MET A 1 11.71 11.85 -5.24
CA MET A 1 10.29 11.79 -5.71
C MET A 1 9.86 12.91 -6.67
N LYS A 2 10.09 14.21 -6.41
CA LYS A 2 9.58 15.32 -7.26
C LYS A 2 9.90 15.17 -8.77
N GLN A 3 11.10 14.72 -9.09
CA GLN A 3 11.52 14.50 -10.49
C GLN A 3 10.71 13.42 -11.23
N TYR A 4 10.10 12.49 -10.50
CA TYR A 4 9.25 11.42 -11.04
C TYR A 4 7.76 11.77 -11.05
N SER A 5 7.39 13.05 -10.85
CA SER A 5 5.98 13.44 -10.67
C SER A 5 5.06 13.02 -11.83
N ARG A 6 5.55 13.02 -13.07
CA ARG A 6 4.77 12.56 -14.23
C ARG A 6 4.56 11.06 -14.22
N ASP A 7 5.57 10.29 -13.84
CA ASP A 7 5.51 8.83 -13.82
C ASP A 7 4.65 8.33 -12.65
N ILE A 8 4.73 9.00 -11.50
CA ILE A 8 3.83 8.80 -10.35
C ILE A 8 2.36 9.00 -10.78
N ASP A 9 2.07 10.07 -11.52
CA ASP A 9 0.72 10.35 -12.01
C ASP A 9 0.21 9.27 -12.97
N ARG A 10 1.07 8.76 -13.87
CA ARG A 10 0.75 7.64 -14.76
C ARG A 10 0.39 6.39 -13.98
N VAL A 11 1.24 5.98 -13.03
CA VAL A 11 1.02 4.79 -12.20
C VAL A 11 -0.28 4.90 -11.41
N ILE A 12 -0.52 6.04 -10.75
CA ILE A 12 -1.74 6.24 -9.95
C ILE A 12 -2.98 6.26 -10.83
N SER A 13 -2.94 6.91 -11.99
CA SER A 13 -4.06 6.93 -12.93
C SER A 13 -4.39 5.53 -13.44
N LEU A 14 -3.36 4.72 -13.72
CA LEU A 14 -3.49 3.34 -14.16
C LEU A 14 -4.09 2.45 -13.07
N LEU A 15 -3.51 2.46 -11.86
CA LEU A 15 -4.01 1.70 -10.71
C LEU A 15 -5.47 2.10 -10.41
N ALA A 16 -5.76 3.40 -10.35
CA ALA A 16 -7.11 3.91 -10.13
C ALA A 16 -8.09 3.42 -11.20
N TYR A 17 -7.67 3.38 -12.46
CA TYR A 17 -8.50 2.85 -13.55
C TYR A 17 -8.79 1.36 -13.38
N MET A 18 -7.78 0.56 -13.03
CA MET A 18 -7.91 -0.89 -12.86
C MET A 18 -8.83 -1.26 -11.70
N VAL A 19 -8.73 -0.56 -10.57
CA VAL A 19 -9.44 -0.92 -9.33
C VAL A 19 -10.76 -0.18 -9.11
N LYS A 20 -11.14 0.77 -9.99
CA LYS A 20 -12.36 1.61 -9.82
C LYS A 20 -13.67 0.85 -9.61
N LYS A 21 -13.76 -0.40 -10.10
CA LYS A 21 -14.95 -1.26 -9.91
C LYS A 21 -14.90 -2.06 -8.62
N SER A 22 -13.70 -2.33 -8.11
CA SER A 22 -13.45 -3.07 -6.87
C SER A 22 -13.58 -2.17 -5.64
N ASP A 23 -13.12 -0.91 -5.74
CA ASP A 23 -13.21 0.06 -4.65
C ASP A 23 -14.44 0.96 -4.78
N LYS A 24 -15.49 0.65 -4.00
CA LYS A 24 -16.78 1.35 -4.05
C LYS A 24 -16.77 2.68 -3.31
N ASP A 25 -15.82 2.95 -2.43
CA ASP A 25 -15.65 4.20 -1.70
C ASP A 25 -14.57 5.08 -2.33
N GLY A 26 -13.70 4.49 -3.16
CA GLY A 26 -12.65 5.18 -3.89
C GLY A 26 -11.32 5.07 -3.16
N LEU A 27 -10.26 5.47 -3.84
CA LEU A 27 -8.91 5.27 -3.34
C LEU A 27 -8.52 6.31 -2.31
N ASP A 28 -7.76 5.83 -1.33
CA ASP A 28 -7.07 6.65 -0.35
C ASP A 28 -5.60 6.86 -0.76
N ILE A 29 -5.18 8.12 -0.84
CA ILE A 29 -3.78 8.52 -0.96
C ILE A 29 -3.31 9.07 0.38
N TYR A 30 -2.16 8.56 0.80
CA TYR A 30 -1.44 9.00 1.98
C TYR A 30 -0.07 9.50 1.56
N PHE A 31 0.39 10.58 2.19
CA PHE A 31 1.76 11.07 2.02
C PHE A 31 2.60 10.66 3.24
N THR A 32 3.89 10.39 3.03
CA THR A 32 4.83 9.97 4.09
C THR A 32 5.46 11.14 4.84
N GLN A 33 5.35 12.35 4.30
CA GLN A 33 5.93 13.57 4.86
C GLN A 33 4.87 14.45 5.55
N THR A 34 3.59 14.19 5.29
CA THR A 34 2.48 14.94 5.88
C THR A 34 1.39 13.99 6.38
N LEU A 35 0.62 14.43 7.38
CA LEU A 35 -0.54 13.66 7.87
C LEU A 35 -1.72 13.68 6.90
N LYS A 36 -1.62 14.43 5.80
CA LYS A 36 -2.67 14.59 4.79
C LYS A 36 -3.11 13.23 4.23
N LYS A 37 -4.43 13.06 4.16
CA LYS A 37 -5.12 11.94 3.52
C LYS A 37 -6.05 12.51 2.46
N VAL A 38 -6.05 11.92 1.27
CA VAL A 38 -6.96 12.28 0.17
C VAL A 38 -7.76 11.06 -0.22
N ASN A 39 -9.08 11.15 -0.19
CA ASN A 39 -9.97 10.11 -0.71
C ASN A 39 -10.66 10.59 -2.00
N SER A 40 -10.61 9.77 -3.05
CA SER A 40 -11.42 10.01 -4.24
C SER A 40 -11.62 8.79 -5.13
N LYS A 41 -12.79 8.76 -5.78
CA LYS A 41 -13.07 7.90 -6.95
C LYS A 41 -12.57 8.47 -8.28
N ARG A 42 -12.19 9.74 -8.31
CA ARG A 42 -11.79 10.44 -9.54
C ARG A 42 -10.27 10.47 -9.60
N SER A 43 -9.69 9.79 -10.59
CA SER A 43 -8.24 9.81 -10.84
C SER A 43 -7.69 11.23 -10.98
N SER A 44 -8.43 12.15 -11.62
CA SER A 44 -8.03 13.55 -11.73
C SER A 44 -7.88 14.26 -10.39
N LYS A 45 -8.76 13.98 -9.40
CA LYS A 45 -8.63 14.57 -8.05
C LYS A 45 -7.41 14.01 -7.31
N LEU A 46 -7.15 12.71 -7.48
CA LEU A 46 -5.97 12.04 -6.91
C LEU A 46 -4.69 12.63 -7.51
N SER A 47 -4.61 12.72 -8.83
CA SER A 47 -3.54 13.36 -9.61
C SER A 47 -3.24 14.79 -9.14
N THR A 48 -4.26 15.65 -9.13
CA THR A 48 -4.12 17.04 -8.68
C THR A 48 -3.57 17.13 -7.26
N SER A 49 -3.99 16.23 -6.37
CA SER A 49 -3.55 16.26 -4.98
C SER A 49 -2.05 15.96 -4.80
N ILE A 50 -1.46 15.17 -5.71
CA ILE A 50 -0.04 14.85 -5.74
C ILE A 50 0.76 16.04 -6.26
N HIS A 51 0.30 16.66 -7.37
CA HIS A 51 0.95 17.83 -7.95
C HIS A 51 0.93 19.07 -7.04
N GLN A 52 -0.09 19.18 -6.19
CA GLN A 52 -0.20 20.24 -5.20
C GLN A 52 0.60 19.95 -3.92
N GLU A 53 1.09 18.73 -3.72
CA GLU A 53 1.84 18.39 -2.52
C GLU A 53 3.29 18.87 -2.64
N THR A 54 3.76 19.55 -1.60
CA THR A 54 5.18 19.88 -1.45
C THR A 54 5.86 18.77 -0.66
N PHE A 55 6.70 17.99 -1.35
CA PHE A 55 7.56 16.99 -0.71
C PHE A 55 8.72 17.68 0.03
N VAL A 56 8.46 18.12 1.27
CA VAL A 56 9.47 18.71 2.18
C VAL A 56 9.77 17.76 3.34
N GLY A 57 11.06 17.57 3.63
CA GLY A 57 11.54 16.76 4.74
C GLY A 57 11.91 15.33 4.35
N ILE A 58 12.44 14.58 5.31
CA ILE A 58 12.80 13.17 5.13
C ILE A 58 11.56 12.31 5.44
N PRO A 59 11.10 11.44 4.53
CA PRO A 59 9.95 10.58 4.79
C PRO A 59 10.12 9.65 5.99
N ASP A 60 9.08 9.50 6.82
CA ASP A 60 8.97 8.43 7.81
C ASP A 60 8.09 7.28 7.27
N MET A 61 8.73 6.34 6.58
CA MET A 61 8.02 5.20 5.99
C MET A 61 7.42 4.29 7.07
N ARG A 62 8.19 3.92 8.09
CA ARG A 62 7.74 3.02 9.17
C ARG A 62 6.55 3.62 9.91
N GLY A 63 6.68 4.84 10.42
CA GLY A 63 5.61 5.47 11.20
C GLY A 63 4.33 5.62 10.38
N ARG A 64 4.44 5.93 9.09
CA ARG A 64 3.27 6.04 8.22
C ARG A 64 2.58 4.71 7.97
N LEU A 65 3.33 3.66 7.63
CA LEU A 65 2.77 2.32 7.45
C LEU A 65 2.14 1.81 8.74
N GLN A 66 2.83 1.97 9.86
CA GLN A 66 2.35 1.55 11.19
C GLN A 66 1.00 2.19 11.54
N ASN A 67 0.88 3.51 11.38
CA ASN A 67 -0.36 4.22 11.69
C ASN A 67 -1.56 3.71 10.87
N ILE A 68 -1.35 3.38 9.60
CA ILE A 68 -2.43 2.96 8.69
C ILE A 68 -2.78 1.48 8.90
N MET A 69 -1.77 0.62 8.88
CA MET A 69 -1.96 -0.83 8.86
C MET A 69 -2.31 -1.40 10.23
N GLN A 70 -1.76 -0.85 11.31
CA GLN A 70 -2.12 -1.30 12.66
C GLN A 70 -3.58 -1.00 12.98
N GLU A 71 -4.08 0.18 12.58
CA GLU A 71 -5.50 0.51 12.71
C GLU A 71 -6.38 -0.49 11.94
N HIS A 72 -5.96 -0.86 10.72
CA HIS A 72 -6.67 -1.82 9.88
C HIS A 72 -6.73 -3.21 10.52
N ILE A 73 -5.58 -3.77 10.91
CA ILE A 73 -5.51 -5.10 11.55
C ILE A 73 -6.20 -5.11 12.92
N ASN A 74 -6.20 -4.00 13.65
CA ASN A 74 -6.94 -3.89 14.90
C ASN A 74 -8.45 -4.10 14.70
N LYS A 75 -8.99 -3.70 13.55
CA LYS A 75 -10.40 -3.87 13.15
C LYS A 75 -10.69 -5.19 12.45
N PHE A 76 -9.69 -6.03 12.17
CA PHE A 76 -9.93 -7.37 11.61
C PHE A 76 -10.85 -8.18 12.53
N GLY A 77 -11.79 -8.92 11.93
CA GLY A 77 -12.83 -9.70 12.63
C GLY A 77 -13.96 -8.85 13.23
N THR A 78 -13.88 -7.51 13.15
CA THR A 78 -14.94 -6.62 13.63
C THR A 78 -15.89 -6.21 12.49
N LEU A 79 -17.11 -5.80 12.89
CA LEU A 79 -18.09 -5.22 12.00
C LEU A 79 -17.88 -3.70 11.87
N VAL A 80 -17.75 -3.24 10.63
CA VAL A 80 -17.63 -1.82 10.27
C VAL A 80 -19.01 -1.26 9.97
N TYR A 81 -19.32 -0.10 10.57
CA TYR A 81 -20.59 0.60 10.38
C TYR A 81 -20.40 1.75 9.38
N PRO A 82 -21.02 1.69 8.19
CA PRO A 82 -20.94 2.78 7.23
C PRO A 82 -21.68 4.02 7.76
N PRO A 83 -21.31 5.23 7.32
CA PRO A 83 -22.03 6.45 7.68
C PRO A 83 -23.50 6.39 7.22
N LYS A 84 -24.38 7.11 7.92
CA LYS A 84 -25.79 7.25 7.53
C LYS A 84 -25.90 7.85 6.14
N THR A 85 -26.85 7.35 5.37
CA THR A 85 -27.21 7.96 4.07
C THR A 85 -27.80 9.35 4.28
N LEU A 86 -27.89 10.16 3.21
CA LEU A 86 -28.51 11.49 3.24
C LEU A 86 -29.97 11.47 3.74
N LEU A 87 -30.64 10.32 3.67
CA LEU A 87 -31.99 10.09 4.17
C LEU A 87 -32.01 9.56 5.63
N GLY A 88 -30.89 9.64 6.36
CA GLY A 88 -30.78 9.22 7.77
C GLY A 88 -30.74 7.70 7.99
N ARG A 89 -30.89 6.88 6.94
CA ARG A 89 -30.87 5.42 7.05
C ARG A 89 -29.46 4.91 7.34
N GLN A 90 -29.32 4.09 8.38
CA GLN A 90 -28.09 3.38 8.74
C GLN A 90 -27.91 2.14 7.84
N PRO A 91 -26.84 2.05 7.04
CA PRO A 91 -26.54 0.84 6.27
C PRO A 91 -26.20 -0.34 7.20
N ARG A 92 -26.43 -1.57 6.72
CA ARG A 92 -26.05 -2.77 7.47
C ARG A 92 -24.54 -2.78 7.73
N PRO A 93 -24.09 -3.17 8.93
CA PRO A 93 -22.68 -3.38 9.20
C PRO A 93 -22.10 -4.44 8.25
N ARG A 94 -20.82 -4.31 7.94
CA ARG A 94 -20.10 -5.21 7.03
C ARG A 94 -18.77 -5.61 7.64
N PRO A 95 -18.23 -6.81 7.33
CA PRO A 95 -16.86 -7.15 7.70
C PRO A 95 -15.87 -6.12 7.16
N GLN A 96 -14.77 -5.93 7.88
CA GLN A 96 -13.61 -5.18 7.38
C GLN A 96 -13.15 -5.79 6.06
N ARG A 97 -12.99 -4.94 5.03
CA ARG A 97 -12.52 -5.35 3.71
C ARG A 97 -11.00 -5.55 3.74
N PRO A 98 -10.44 -6.49 2.95
CA PRO A 98 -9.01 -6.56 2.69
C PRO A 98 -8.42 -5.22 2.22
N LEU A 99 -7.13 -5.01 2.49
CA LEU A 99 -6.39 -3.80 2.15
C LEU A 99 -5.19 -4.13 1.25
N SER A 100 -5.15 -3.55 0.06
CA SER A 100 -3.97 -3.53 -0.81
C SER A 100 -3.32 -2.15 -0.72
N PHE A 101 -2.05 -2.10 -0.35
CA PHE A 101 -1.30 -0.88 -0.12
C PHE A 101 -0.19 -0.73 -1.16
N TYR A 102 -0.32 0.24 -2.06
CA TYR A 102 0.66 0.52 -3.12
C TYR A 102 1.55 1.68 -2.69
N VAL A 103 2.83 1.39 -2.45
CA VAL A 103 3.83 2.35 -1.97
C VAL A 103 4.67 2.84 -3.15
N LEU A 104 4.39 4.04 -3.64
CA LEU A 104 5.20 4.67 -4.68
C LEU A 104 6.40 5.36 -4.02
N THR A 105 7.62 4.93 -4.35
CA THR A 105 8.81 5.36 -3.62
C THR A 105 10.10 5.25 -4.42
N ASP A 106 11.08 6.09 -4.10
CA ASP A 106 12.47 5.95 -4.52
C ASP A 106 13.35 5.29 -3.44
N ALA A 107 12.73 4.77 -2.38
CA ALA A 107 13.36 4.15 -1.21
C ALA A 107 14.33 5.05 -0.41
N GLN A 108 14.20 6.37 -0.59
CA GLN A 108 14.94 7.39 0.16
C GLN A 108 14.07 7.90 1.32
N TRP A 109 14.07 7.17 2.44
CA TRP A 109 13.40 7.53 3.69
C TRP A 109 14.36 7.43 4.87
N GLN A 110 13.95 7.97 6.03
CA GLN A 110 14.78 8.01 7.24
C GLN A 110 15.28 6.61 7.63
N PRO A 111 16.47 6.45 8.24
CA PRO A 111 16.98 5.15 8.66
C PRO A 111 16.08 4.56 9.76
N THR A 112 15.10 3.75 9.35
CA THR A 112 14.09 3.14 10.23
C THR A 112 13.85 1.69 9.83
N ASN A 113 13.46 0.87 10.82
CA ASN A 113 13.28 -0.57 10.63
C ASN A 113 11.87 -0.88 10.08
N VAL A 114 11.67 -0.67 8.79
CA VAL A 114 10.42 -1.01 8.08
C VAL A 114 10.18 -2.52 8.09
N GLY A 115 11.22 -3.33 7.86
CA GLY A 115 11.11 -4.80 7.86
C GLY A 115 10.69 -5.38 9.21
N GLY A 116 11.18 -4.81 10.32
CA GLY A 116 10.75 -5.16 11.68
C GLY A 116 9.27 -4.89 11.90
N PHE A 117 8.78 -3.72 11.46
CA PHE A 117 7.35 -3.42 11.52
C PHE A 117 6.50 -4.41 10.69
N ILE A 118 6.94 -4.77 9.48
CA ILE A 118 6.23 -5.75 8.64
C ILE A 118 6.18 -7.12 9.34
N LYS A 119 7.27 -7.55 9.98
CA LYS A 119 7.29 -8.78 10.78
C LYS A 119 6.29 -8.72 11.93
N ASP A 120 6.24 -7.60 12.66
CA ASP A 120 5.27 -7.39 13.76
C ASP A 120 3.81 -7.41 13.27
N LEU A 121 3.57 -6.83 12.09
CA LEU A 121 2.27 -6.86 11.42
C LEU A 121 1.85 -8.29 11.08
N VAL A 122 2.74 -9.09 10.49
CA VAL A 122 2.49 -10.50 10.15
C VAL A 122 2.21 -11.34 11.40
N GLN A 123 2.97 -11.12 12.49
CA GLN A 123 2.68 -11.79 13.76
C GLN A 123 1.30 -11.41 14.29
N SER A 124 0.91 -10.15 14.19
CA SER A 124 -0.42 -9.67 14.57
C SER A 124 -1.52 -10.29 13.71
N MET A 125 -1.29 -10.46 12.41
CA MET A 125 -2.20 -11.15 11.49
C MET A 125 -2.38 -12.61 11.90
N LYS A 126 -1.28 -13.34 12.12
CA LYS A 126 -1.30 -14.74 12.55
C LYS A 126 -2.03 -14.94 13.88
N ALA A 127 -1.74 -14.11 14.88
CA ALA A 127 -2.39 -14.17 16.19
C ALA A 127 -3.91 -13.99 16.11
N LYS A 128 -4.40 -13.28 15.08
CA LYS A 128 -5.83 -13.05 14.84
C LYS A 128 -6.48 -14.03 13.86
N GLY A 129 -5.72 -14.98 13.30
CA GLY A 129 -6.20 -15.85 12.22
C GLY A 129 -6.56 -15.07 10.94
N CYS A 130 -5.89 -13.93 10.71
CA CYS A 130 -6.07 -13.12 9.52
C CYS A 130 -5.36 -13.79 8.32
N PRO A 131 -6.06 -14.08 7.21
CA PRO A 131 -5.46 -14.73 6.05
C PRO A 131 -4.44 -13.82 5.36
N LYS A 132 -3.46 -14.39 4.64
CA LYS A 132 -2.39 -13.62 3.97
C LYS A 132 -2.98 -12.59 3.00
N GLU A 133 -4.04 -12.95 2.29
CA GLU A 133 -4.70 -12.13 1.26
C GLU A 133 -5.44 -10.92 1.85
N HIS A 134 -5.53 -10.80 3.17
CA HIS A 134 -6.21 -9.67 3.80
C HIS A 134 -5.38 -8.37 3.73
N VAL A 135 -4.06 -8.48 3.68
CA VAL A 135 -3.15 -7.33 3.55
C VAL A 135 -2.10 -7.64 2.50
N ALA A 136 -1.91 -6.70 1.57
CA ALA A 136 -0.82 -6.75 0.60
C ALA A 136 -0.09 -5.40 0.58
N ILE A 137 1.23 -5.43 0.45
CA ILE A 137 2.11 -4.27 0.41
C ILE A 137 2.96 -4.34 -0.86
N GLN A 138 2.58 -3.58 -1.87
CA GLN A 138 3.32 -3.49 -3.12
C GLN A 138 4.19 -2.25 -3.13
N PHE A 139 5.50 -2.40 -3.13
CA PHE A 139 6.42 -1.28 -3.38
C PHE A 139 6.61 -1.08 -4.89
N ILE A 140 6.32 0.13 -5.37
CA ILE A 140 6.55 0.54 -6.76
C ILE A 140 7.72 1.53 -6.76
N ARG A 141 8.88 1.05 -7.20
CA ARG A 141 10.16 1.75 -7.17
C ARG A 141 10.31 2.73 -8.32
N PHE A 142 10.77 3.94 -8.00
CA PHE A 142 11.22 4.97 -8.92
C PHE A 142 12.72 5.22 -8.76
N GLY A 143 13.43 5.42 -9.87
CA GLY A 143 14.89 5.57 -9.87
C GLY A 143 15.64 4.24 -9.73
N ASN A 144 16.96 4.27 -9.94
CA ASN A 144 17.83 3.09 -10.06
C ASN A 144 19.03 3.11 -9.10
N ASP A 145 18.88 3.78 -7.95
CA ASP A 145 19.92 3.73 -6.91
C ASP A 145 20.06 2.31 -6.36
N GLU A 146 21.28 1.77 -6.36
CA GLU A 146 21.54 0.38 -5.94
C GLU A 146 21.19 0.14 -4.47
N GLY A 147 21.43 1.13 -3.60
CA GLY A 147 21.08 1.05 -2.19
C GLY A 147 19.57 1.00 -1.98
N SER A 148 18.82 1.79 -2.75
CA SER A 148 17.36 1.76 -2.80
C SER A 148 16.81 0.42 -3.30
N ILE A 149 17.43 -0.17 -4.33
CA ILE A 149 17.04 -1.49 -4.86
C ILE A 149 17.25 -2.55 -3.78
N LYS A 150 18.49 -2.66 -3.26
CA LYS A 150 18.83 -3.63 -2.22
C LYS A 150 17.92 -3.52 -0.99
N LYS A 151 17.60 -2.28 -0.58
CA LYS A 151 16.67 -2.04 0.54
C LYS A 151 15.27 -2.60 0.29
N LEU A 152 14.77 -2.55 -0.95
CA LEU A 152 13.47 -3.11 -1.30
C LEU A 152 13.53 -4.64 -1.47
N ASP A 153 14.59 -5.17 -2.08
CA ASP A 153 14.84 -6.62 -2.17
C ASP A 153 14.88 -7.25 -0.76
N GLU A 154 15.48 -6.56 0.22
CA GLU A 154 15.50 -6.99 1.63
C GLU A 154 14.11 -7.02 2.28
N LEU A 155 13.17 -6.16 1.86
CA LEU A 155 11.79 -6.14 2.38
C LEU A 155 10.91 -7.23 1.76
N ASP A 156 11.19 -7.59 0.53
CA ASP A 156 10.49 -8.62 -0.24
C ASP A 156 11.01 -10.02 0.15
N HIS A 157 12.26 -10.31 -0.21
CA HIS A 157 12.86 -11.64 -0.02
C HIS A 157 13.54 -11.82 1.35
N GLY A 158 14.05 -10.74 1.93
CA GLY A 158 14.93 -10.80 3.11
C GLY A 158 14.23 -11.01 4.46
N LEU A 159 12.89 -10.92 4.50
CA LEU A 159 12.14 -11.00 5.76
C LEU A 159 11.77 -12.43 6.18
N GLY A 160 11.89 -13.42 5.28
CA GLY A 160 11.54 -14.81 5.55
C GLY A 160 10.02 -15.04 5.68
N LEU A 161 9.20 -14.17 5.10
CA LEU A 161 7.74 -14.24 5.19
C LEU A 161 7.16 -15.42 4.40
N LYS A 162 7.74 -15.70 3.24
CA LYS A 162 7.42 -16.87 2.39
C LYS A 162 7.55 -18.19 3.15
N ALA A 163 8.65 -18.36 3.90
CA ALA A 163 8.91 -19.56 4.70
C ALA A 163 7.85 -19.82 5.78
N ILE A 164 7.08 -18.80 6.18
CA ILE A 164 6.02 -18.90 7.18
C ILE A 164 4.62 -18.76 6.58
N GLY A 165 4.50 -18.79 5.24
CA GLY A 165 3.25 -18.73 4.48
C GLY A 165 2.53 -17.38 4.51
N MET A 166 3.25 -16.29 4.81
CA MET A 166 2.69 -14.95 4.97
C MET A 166 3.37 -13.94 4.06
N ASP A 167 3.62 -14.36 2.83
CA ASP A 167 4.20 -13.47 1.82
C ASP A 167 3.16 -12.43 1.42
N ILE A 168 3.38 -11.19 1.88
CA ILE A 168 2.44 -10.08 1.74
C ILE A 168 3.13 -8.82 1.20
N VAL A 169 4.41 -8.92 0.85
CA VAL A 169 5.24 -7.82 0.37
C VAL A 169 5.80 -8.24 -0.98
N ASP A 170 5.78 -7.34 -1.95
CA ASP A 170 6.51 -7.48 -3.21
C ASP A 170 7.05 -6.10 -3.61
N HIS A 171 8.06 -6.06 -4.46
CA HIS A 171 8.45 -4.82 -5.11
C HIS A 171 8.72 -4.95 -6.62
N THR A 172 8.58 -3.82 -7.30
CA THR A 172 8.72 -3.78 -8.76
C THR A 172 9.12 -2.39 -9.25
N TYR A 173 9.65 -2.30 -10.46
CA TYR A 173 9.97 -1.02 -11.09
C TYR A 173 8.73 -0.39 -11.72
N TRP A 174 8.59 0.93 -11.61
CA TRP A 174 7.39 1.66 -12.04
C TRP A 174 7.05 1.54 -13.54
N ASP A 175 8.04 1.30 -14.41
CA ASP A 175 7.85 1.11 -15.86
C ASP A 175 7.82 -0.38 -16.25
N GLY A 176 7.63 -1.25 -15.26
CA GLY A 176 7.54 -2.70 -15.46
C GLY A 176 6.14 -3.18 -15.83
N ASN A 177 5.91 -4.48 -15.60
CA ASN A 177 4.63 -5.12 -15.86
C ASN A 177 3.52 -4.55 -14.96
N VAL A 178 2.50 -3.97 -15.58
CA VAL A 178 1.33 -3.38 -14.91
C VAL A 178 0.56 -4.40 -14.05
N TRP A 179 0.48 -5.65 -14.48
CA TRP A 179 -0.15 -6.69 -13.68
C TRP A 179 0.65 -6.99 -12.42
N LYS A 180 1.99 -6.97 -12.50
CA LYS A 180 2.84 -7.08 -11.31
C LYS A 180 2.63 -5.89 -10.37
N HIS A 181 2.50 -4.66 -10.90
CA HIS A 181 2.18 -3.49 -10.06
C HIS A 181 0.89 -3.65 -9.26
N LEU A 182 -0.10 -4.38 -9.79
CA LEU A 182 -1.39 -4.56 -9.14
C LEU A 182 -1.42 -5.82 -8.26
N LEU A 183 -0.81 -6.91 -8.71
CA LEU A 183 -1.07 -8.25 -8.19
C LEU A 183 0.13 -8.93 -7.55
N GLY A 184 1.34 -8.37 -7.66
CA GLY A 184 2.56 -9.03 -7.18
C GLY A 184 2.47 -9.45 -5.71
N ALA A 185 2.12 -8.51 -4.83
CA ALA A 185 1.92 -8.80 -3.41
C ALA A 185 0.59 -9.54 -3.06
N LEU A 186 -0.26 -9.84 -4.04
CA LEU A 186 -1.59 -10.46 -3.83
C LEU A 186 -1.69 -11.89 -4.38
N ASN A 187 -0.86 -12.23 -5.36
CA ASN A 187 -0.97 -13.46 -6.11
C ASN A 187 0.40 -13.92 -6.56
N ASP A 188 0.83 -15.04 -5.98
CA ASP A 188 2.10 -15.72 -6.23
C ASP A 188 2.38 -16.00 -7.72
N TRP A 189 1.38 -16.03 -8.61
CA TRP A 189 1.57 -16.17 -10.06
C TRP A 189 2.17 -14.91 -10.73
N TYR A 190 1.95 -13.75 -10.14
CA TYR A 190 2.44 -12.46 -10.62
C TYR A 190 3.67 -11.97 -9.85
N ASP A 191 4.10 -12.75 -8.87
CA ASP A 191 5.41 -12.66 -8.27
C ASP A 191 6.45 -13.18 -9.30
N ASP A 192 7.58 -12.49 -9.44
CA ASP A 192 8.62 -12.90 -10.39
C ASP A 192 9.51 -14.01 -9.80
N ASP A 193 9.27 -14.40 -8.54
CA ASP A 193 9.95 -15.50 -7.89
C ASP A 193 9.43 -16.86 -8.38
N PRO A 194 10.32 -17.80 -8.78
CA PRO A 194 9.94 -19.18 -8.98
C PRO A 194 9.35 -19.75 -7.67
N THR A 195 8.20 -20.40 -7.77
CA THR A 195 7.55 -21.15 -6.67
C THR A 195 8.36 -22.35 -6.21
#